data_AF-A0A1I5BEE9-F1
#
_entry.id   AF-A0A1I5BEE9-F1
#
_cell.length_a   1.000
_cell.length_b   1.000
_cell.length_c   1.000
_cell.angle_alpha   90.00
_cell.angle_beta   90.00
_cell.angle_gamma   90.00
#
_symmetry.space_group_name_H-M   'P 1'
#
loop_
_entity.id
_entity.type
_entity.pdbx_description
1 polymer ?
#
loop_
_entity_poly.entity_id
_entity_poly.type
_entity_poly.pdbx_seq_one_letter_code
_entity_poly.pdbx_strand_id
1 'polypeptide(L)' 'MGKVHHGGKVGHAGRVLASKHTSKPAKSNAGKTLNKHKQAYH' A
#
# COMPACT_ATOMS: atom_id res chain seq x y z
N MET A 1 3.22 -25.05 5.59
CA MET A 1 3.75 -23.71 5.27
C MET A 1 2.58 -22.78 4.99
N GLY A 2 2.18 -21.97 5.98
CA GLY A 2 1.05 -21.04 5.83
C GLY A 2 1.36 -20.01 4.75
N LYS A 3 0.45 -19.83 3.80
CA LYS A 3 0.56 -18.84 2.72
C LYS A 3 0.76 -17.46 3.35
N VAL A 4 1.98 -16.93 3.26
CA VAL A 4 2.29 -15.59 3.74
C VAL A 4 1.50 -14.63 2.85
N HIS A 5 0.38 -14.10 3.35
CA HIS A 5 -0.40 -13.11 2.63
C HIS A 5 0.34 -11.78 2.68
N HIS A 6 1.24 -11.54 1.72
CA HIS A 6 2.00 -10.28 1.59
C HIS A 6 1.11 -9.06 1.26
N GLY A 7 -0.22 -9.21 1.26
CA GLY A 7 -1.23 -8.19 1.00
C GLY A 7 -1.22 -7.67 -0.44
N GLY A 8 -0.45 -8.28 -1.34
CA GLY A 8 -0.35 -7.88 -2.74
C GLY A 8 -0.01 -6.39 -2.90
N LYS A 9 -0.53 -5.78 -3.97
CA LYS A 9 -0.27 -4.37 -4.30
C LYS A 9 -0.73 -3.41 -3.20
N VAL A 10 -1.92 -3.62 -2.63
CA VAL A 10 -2.50 -2.73 -1.60
C VAL A 10 -1.82 -2.89 -0.24
N GLY A 11 -1.44 -4.11 0.13
CA GLY A 11 -0.67 -4.37 1.35
C GLY A 11 0.77 -3.84 1.27
N HIS A 12 1.39 -3.88 0.09
CA HIS A 12 2.66 -3.19 -0.12
C HIS A 12 2.51 -1.67 0.04
N ALA A 13 1.47 -1.06 -0.55
CA ALA A 13 1.20 0.37 -0.39
C ALA A 13 0.97 0.75 1.10
N GLY A 14 0.22 -0.05 1.85
CA GLY A 14 0.04 0.15 3.29
C GLY A 14 1.37 0.10 4.05
N ARG A 15 2.24 -0.86 3.72
CA ARG A 15 3.59 -0.97 4.31
C ARG A 15 4.47 0.25 4.00
N VAL A 16 4.41 0.76 2.77
CA VAL A 16 5.13 1.97 2.37
C VAL A 16 4.66 3.20 3.16
N LEU A 17 3.36 3.34 3.41
CA LEU A 17 2.85 4.43 4.24
C LEU A 17 3.28 4.31 5.71
N ALA A 18 3.28 3.08 6.25
CA ALA A 18 3.67 2.81 7.63
C ALA A 18 5.19 2.98 7.88
N SER A 19 6.02 2.89 6.83
CA SER A 19 7.47 3.00 6.97
C SER A 19 7.93 4.46 7.16
N LYS A 20 8.86 4.65 8.09
CA LYS A 20 9.43 5.96 8.45
C LYS A 20 10.47 6.46 7.44
N HIS A 21 11.17 5.54 6.77
CA HIS A 21 12.30 5.85 5.89
C HIS A 21 11.95 5.93 4.41
N THR A 22 10.67 6.04 4.05
CA THR A 22 10.28 6.16 2.65
C THR A 22 10.26 7.61 2.19
N SER A 23 10.61 7.83 0.93
CA SER A 23 10.57 9.15 0.31
C SER A 23 9.13 9.65 0.15
N LYS A 24 8.97 10.99 0.14
CA LYS A 24 7.69 11.68 -0.13
C LYS A 24 6.97 11.16 -1.39
N PRO A 25 7.63 11.02 -2.57
CA PRO A 25 6.97 10.51 -3.77
C PRO A 25 6.48 9.06 -3.59
N ALA A 26 7.22 8.22 -2.87
CA ALA A 26 6.79 6.85 -2.58
C ALA A 26 5.51 6.82 -1.72
N LYS A 27 5.41 7.68 -0.69
CA LYS A 27 4.18 7.81 0.12
C LYS A 27 3.00 8.33 -0.69
N SER A 28 3.23 9.32 -1.55
CA SER A 28 2.17 9.86 -2.42
C SER A 28 1.60 8.77 -3.35
N ASN A 29 2.46 7.99 -3.99
CA ASN A 29 2.03 6.91 -4.89
C ASN A 29 1.34 5.76 -4.13
N ALA A 30 1.81 5.43 -2.92
CA ALA A 30 1.13 4.47 -2.06
C ALA A 30 -0.28 4.94 -1.65
N GLY A 31 -0.42 6.22 -1.28
CA GLY A 31 -1.71 6.83 -0.97
C GLY A 31 -2.68 6.80 -2.17
N LYS A 32 -2.21 7.14 -3.38
CA LYS A 32 -3.00 7.02 -4.61
C LYS A 32 -3.47 5.59 -4.87
N THR A 33 -2.60 4.61 -4.61
CA THR A 33 -2.92 3.19 -4.78
C THR A 33 -4.04 2.75 -3.85
N LEU A 34 -3.98 3.15 -2.57
CA LEU A 34 -5.05 2.85 -1.61
C LEU A 34 -6.35 3.58 -1.94
N ASN A 35 -6.27 4.85 -2.32
CA ASN A 35 -7.46 5.63 -2.68
C ASN A 35 -8.15 5.07 -3.94
N LYS A 36 -7.37 4.63 -4.92
CA LYS A 36 -7.91 3.95 -6.11
C LYS A 36 -8.58 2.62 -5.74
N HIS A 37 -7.99 1.85 -4.84
CA HIS A 37 -8.62 0.63 -4.35
C HIS A 37 -9.94 0.94 -3.63
N LYS A 38 -9.95 1.94 -2.75
CA LYS A 38 -11.18 2.36 -2.07
C LYS A 38 -12.27 2.70 -3.09
N GLN A 39 -11.99 3.61 -4.04
CA GLN A 39 -12.96 4.02 -5.08
C GLN A 39 -13.47 2.87 -5.97
N ALA A 40 -12.66 1.83 -6.19
CA ALA A 40 -13.03 0.73 -7.06
C ALA A 40 -13.85 -0.37 -6.36
N TYR A 41 -13.76 -0.46 -5.03
CA TYR A 41 -14.32 -1.58 -4.26
C TYR A 41 -15.26 -1.15 -3.13
N HIS A 42 -15.37 0.14 -2.82
CA HIS A 42 -16.21 0.72 -1.77
C HIS A 42 -16.84 2.04 -2.25
#